data_AF-A0A832WDX7-F1
#
_entry.id   AF-A0A832WDX7-F1
#
_cell.length_a   1.000
_cell.length_b   1.000
_cell.length_c   1.000
_cell.angle_alpha   90.00
_cell.angle_beta   90.00
_cell.angle_gamma   90.00
#
_symmetry.space_group_name_H-M   'P 1'
#
loop_
_entity.id
_entity.type
_entity.pdbx_description
1 polymer ?
#
loop_
_entity_poly.entity_id
_entity_poly.type
_entity_poly.pdbx_seq_one_letter_code
_entity_poly.pdbx_strand_id
1 'polypeptide(L)' 'MFEVDMRDKRSKLQIYFDVFSAILLEKQDNSNISKTRIQHKSNTSYDKLLKYLDEMNSKGLIKMGNEI' A
#
# COMPACT_ATOMS: atom_id res chain seq x y z
N MET A 1 -23.04 27.72 -8.26
CA MET A 1 -22.96 26.39 -7.63
C MET A 1 -21.51 25.96 -7.74
N PHE A 2 -20.75 25.96 -6.65
CA PHE A 2 -19.38 25.45 -6.66
C PHE A 2 -19.44 23.95 -6.41
N GLU A 3 -18.95 23.14 -7.35
CA GLU A 3 -18.66 21.74 -7.07
C GLU A 3 -17.65 21.70 -5.91
N VAL A 4 -18.11 21.25 -4.75
CA VAL A 4 -17.20 20.83 -3.70
C VAL A 4 -16.48 19.62 -4.27
N ASP A 5 -15.19 19.78 -4.54
CA ASP A 5 -14.29 18.72 -4.94
C ASP A 5 -14.18 17.69 -3.81
N MET A 6 -15.20 16.85 -3.68
CA MET A 6 -15.22 15.60 -2.94
C MET A 6 -14.39 14.57 -3.73
N ARG A 7 -13.19 14.94 -4.22
CA ARG A 7 -12.16 13.95 -4.54
C ARG A 7 -11.81 13.29 -3.21
N ASP A 8 -12.60 12.27 -2.89
CA ASP A 8 -12.64 11.51 -1.67
C ASP A 8 -11.19 11.15 -1.32
N LYS A 9 -10.61 11.89 -0.36
CA LYS A 9 -9.23 11.66 0.04
C LYS A 9 -9.23 10.28 0.67
N ARG A 10 -8.64 9.29 -0.02
CA ARG A 10 -8.54 7.92 0.49
C ARG A 10 -8.16 7.94 1.97
N SER A 11 -9.00 7.33 2.79
CA SER A 11 -8.75 7.19 4.22
C SER A 11 -7.51 6.33 4.46
N LYS A 12 -6.93 6.47 5.65
CA LYS A 12 -5.78 5.66 6.04
C LYS A 12 -6.07 4.15 6.00
N LEU A 13 -7.29 3.76 6.36
CA LEU A 13 -7.73 2.36 6.29
C LEU A 13 -7.82 1.87 4.85
N GLN A 14 -8.34 2.68 3.93
CA GLN A 14 -8.35 2.36 2.49
C GLN A 14 -6.92 2.19 1.98
N ILE A 15 -6.00 3.07 2.37
CA ILE A 15 -4.60 2.95 1.94
C ILE A 15 -3.94 1.67 2.50
N TYR A 16 -4.19 1.31 3.76
CA TYR A 16 -3.73 0.04 4.31
C TYR A 16 -4.27 -1.15 3.54
N PHE A 17 -5.56 -1.15 3.23
CA PHE A 17 -6.20 -2.20 2.46
C PHE A 17 -5.60 -2.33 1.05
N ASP A 18 -5.37 -1.20 0.37
CA ASP A 18 -4.77 -1.15 -0.97
C ASP A 18 -3.34 -1.72 -0.94
N VAL A 19 -2.52 -1.30 0.03
CA VAL A 19 -1.13 -1.78 0.20
C VAL A 19 -1.12 -3.28 0.54
N PHE A 20 -1.98 -3.72 1.45
CA PHE A 20 -2.07 -5.13 1.85
C PHE A 20 -2.50 -6.02 0.67
N SER A 21 -3.52 -5.59 -0.08
CA SER A 21 -4.00 -6.29 -1.27
C SER A 21 -2.93 -6.34 -2.35
N ALA A 22 -2.19 -5.25 -2.57
CA ALA A 22 -1.08 -5.19 -3.51
C ALA A 22 0.04 -6.18 -3.13
N ILE A 23 0.39 -6.30 -1.85
CA ILE A 23 1.37 -7.28 -1.37
C ILE A 23 0.86 -8.71 -1.62
N LEU A 24 -0.40 -8.99 -1.33
CA LEU A 24 -0.99 -10.32 -1.51
C LEU A 24 -0.97 -10.74 -2.99
N LEU A 25 -1.39 -9.85 -3.89
CA LEU A 25 -1.35 -10.08 -5.34
C LEU A 25 0.10 -10.27 -5.82
N GLU A 26 1.04 -9.48 -5.34
CA GLU A 26 2.46 -9.65 -5.69
C GLU A 26 3.01 -11.02 -5.28
N LYS A 27 2.65 -11.52 -4.09
CA LYS A 27 3.04 -12.85 -3.61
C LYS A 27 2.41 -13.99 -4.42
N GLN A 28 1.21 -13.78 -4.97
CA GLN A 28 0.52 -14.78 -5.80
C GLN A 28 1.07 -14.82 -7.22
N ASP A 29 1.29 -13.65 -7.82
CA ASP A 29 1.61 -13.53 -9.25
C ASP A 29 3.12 -13.67 -9.53
N ASN A 30 3.98 -13.48 -8.54
CA ASN A 30 5.43 -13.38 -8.73
C ASN A 30 6.22 -14.20 -7.71
N SER A 31 7.36 -14.73 -8.14
CA SER A 31 8.31 -15.42 -7.27
C SER A 31 9.05 -14.47 -6.31
N ASN A 32 9.20 -13.20 -6.68
CA ASN A 32 9.89 -12.17 -5.91
C ASN A 32 9.00 -10.93 -5.76
N ILE A 33 8.99 -10.33 -4.58
CA ILE A 33 8.22 -9.11 -4.31
C ILE A 33 8.98 -7.87 -4.79
N SER A 34 8.26 -6.92 -5.41
CA SER A 34 8.81 -5.63 -5.81
C SER A 34 8.01 -4.48 -5.22
N LYS A 35 8.68 -3.62 -4.45
CA LYS A 35 8.09 -2.40 -3.87
C LYS A 35 7.58 -1.44 -4.94
N THR A 36 8.24 -1.36 -6.10
CA THR A 36 7.78 -0.57 -7.25
C THR A 36 6.47 -1.11 -7.82
N ARG A 37 6.31 -2.44 -7.92
CA ARG A 37 5.02 -3.02 -8.37
C ARG A 37 3.91 -2.85 -7.33
N ILE A 38 4.22 -3.00 -6.04
CA ILE A 38 3.29 -2.68 -4.95
C ILE A 38 2.85 -1.22 -5.02
N GLN A 39 3.76 -0.28 -5.30
CA GLN A 39 3.44 1.14 -5.46
C GLN A 39 2.40 1.35 -6.57
N HIS A 40 2.62 0.77 -7.75
CA HIS A 40 1.67 0.88 -8.86
C HIS A 40 0.31 0.25 -8.51
N LYS A 41 0.30 -0.93 -7.86
CA LYS A 41 -0.92 -1.65 -7.47
C LYS A 41 -1.71 -0.94 -6.35
N SER A 42 -1.04 -0.25 -5.43
CA SER A 42 -1.67 0.46 -4.29
C SER A 42 -2.00 1.93 -4.57
N ASN A 43 -1.75 2.40 -5.80
CA ASN A 43 -1.99 3.78 -6.26
C ASN A 43 -1.41 4.83 -5.31
N THR A 44 -0.27 4.56 -4.66
CA THR A 44 0.32 5.42 -3.63
C THR A 44 1.72 5.84 -4.06
N SER A 45 2.16 7.06 -3.72
CA SER A 45 3.54 7.47 -4.02
C SER A 45 4.55 6.61 -3.26
N TYR A 46 5.73 6.39 -3.84
CA TYR A 46 6.74 5.50 -3.24
C TYR A 46 7.09 5.89 -1.80
N ASP A 47 7.30 7.18 -1.52
CA ASP A 47 7.57 7.67 -0.15
C ASP A 47 6.45 7.39 0.84
N LYS A 48 5.19 7.52 0.39
CA LYS A 48 4.02 7.22 1.23
C LYS A 48 3.90 5.71 1.44
N LEU A 49 4.18 4.92 0.42
CA LEU A 49 4.21 3.46 0.53
C LEU A 49 5.21 3.04 1.61
N LEU A 50 6.45 3.54 1.57
CA LEU A 50 7.47 3.20 2.56
C LEU A 50 7.02 3.54 3.99
N LYS A 51 6.43 4.72 4.20
CA LYS A 51 5.88 5.11 5.50
C LYS A 51 4.79 4.16 5.98
N TYR A 52 3.88 3.77 5.09
CA TYR A 52 2.81 2.85 5.45
C TYR A 52 3.30 1.42 5.66
N LEU A 53 4.28 0.96 4.90
CA LEU A 53 4.90 -0.35 5.13
C LEU A 53 5.60 -0.42 6.50
N ASP A 54 6.35 0.62 6.87
CA ASP A 54 6.99 0.71 8.18
C ASP A 54 5.96 0.80 9.32
N GLU A 55 4.93 1.62 9.15
CA GLU A 55 3.84 1.73 10.12
C GLU A 55 3.05 0.41 10.27
N MET A 56 2.72 -0.26 9.16
CA MET A 56 2.03 -1.54 9.18
C MET A 56 2.90 -2.63 9.79
N ASN A 57 4.22 -2.59 9.59
CA ASN A 57 5.17 -3.53 10.21
C ASN A 57 5.28 -3.31 11.73
N SER A 58 5.44 -2.07 12.17
CA SER A 58 5.48 -1.73 13.61
C SER A 58 4.17 -2.04 14.34
N LYS A 59 3.02 -1.99 13.64
CA LYS A 59 1.72 -2.42 14.16
C LYS A 59 1.48 -3.93 14.08
N GLY A 60 2.40 -4.71 13.51
CA GLY A 60 2.25 -6.16 13.32
C GLY A 60 1.20 -6.57 12.28
N LEU A 61 0.78 -5.66 11.40
CA LEU A 61 -0.18 -5.93 10.32
C LEU A 61 0.47 -6.68 9.15
N ILE A 62 1.75 -6.40 8.91
CA ILE A 62 2.60 -7.12 7.96
C ILE A 62 3.94 -7.42 8.63
N LYS A 63 4.71 -8.34 8.06
CA LYS A 63 6.08 -8.60 8.49
C LYS A 63 7.03 -8.36 7.32
N MET A 64 7.76 -7.26 7.39
CA MET A 64 8.76 -6.87 6.39
C MET A 64 10.10 -7.61 6.60
N GLY A 65 10.07 -8.87 7.03
CA GLY A 65 11.27 -9.73 7.06
C GLY A 65 11.83 -9.91 5.64
N ASN A 66 12.79 -10.83 5.46
CA ASN A 66 13.45 -11.12 4.17
C ASN A 66 12.52 -11.45 2.96
N GLU A 67 11.20 -11.36 3.14
CA GLU A 67 10.16 -11.65 2.17
C GLU A 67 9.59 -10.41 1.45
N ILE A 68 9.82 -9.15 1.90
CA ILE A 68 9.33 -7.90 1.24
C ILE A 68 10.44 -6.86 0.96
#